data_AF-A0A7X7KSE0-F1
#
_entry.id   AF-A0A7X7KSE0-F1
#
_cell.length_a   1.000
_cell.length_b   1.000
_cell.length_c   1.000
_cell.angle_alpha   90.00
_cell.angle_beta   90.00
_cell.angle_gamma   90.00
#
_symmetry.space_group_name_H-M   'P 1'
#
loop_
_entity.id
_entity.type
_entity.pdbx_description
1 polymer ?
#
loop_
_entity_poly.entity_id
_entity_poly.type
_entity_poly.pdbx_seq_one_letter_code
_entity_poly.pdbx_strand_id
1 'polypeptide(L)'
;AGAGVALKLCQALAAHLELEPASLRELLALAALGTIADVMQLTGENRAIVKAGLAEMRRGALPGISEFLKAAGTDTPAITAKALAFRVSPRLNAAGRMGDASAALALLSSQNAAESRTLALQLEEKNTLRKAAEAEALEEIKNLLSENPALLAQDILLLRGAGWHPGVLGIVASRVRERYRKPCIVFSARGDERTAAGDLLWRGSGRSSGDFDLLAAVSETAEFLETYGGHVMACGVAVGDSSWDRFTTKLYEAARRQRPDNFRDMVSPTFYDCMIGPKGVQLKEWEALQALEPFGNGNEEPLCLFPRFLIREVKRMGRDASHLRLTLATDAGSVSAVGFGFGVWAAWLKAGDRVTLLGTPDINEWRGSRLPQIQIRELLLPGEEVTAVPALAGLTVSEPQAAQTLSQHDLVRFWQSLEPMLAQDESLISRKRLLRILNVKNNCAYTLKQVESMHDIFREAGLIQRHGSLDDEIDILSQGRPDERVKLSDTVTAQQLMARGGLIYESDNR
;
A
#
# COMPACT_ATOMS: atom_id res chain seq x y z
N ALA A 1 -8.85 7.23 -9.46
CA ALA A 1 -9.13 8.44 -8.65
C ALA A 1 -10.27 9.24 -9.26
N GLY A 2 -11.03 9.98 -8.44
CA GLY A 2 -12.05 10.93 -8.92
C GLY A 2 -11.46 12.00 -9.84
N ALA A 3 -10.27 12.51 -9.52
CA ALA A 3 -9.56 13.48 -10.37
C ALA A 3 -9.20 12.92 -11.76
N GLY A 4 -8.90 11.62 -11.86
CA GLY A 4 -8.68 10.93 -13.13
C GLY A 4 -9.96 10.85 -13.97
N VAL A 5 -11.10 10.56 -13.35
CA VAL A 5 -12.41 10.57 -14.03
C VAL A 5 -12.77 11.97 -14.53
N ALA A 6 -12.54 13.00 -13.71
CA ALA A 6 -12.75 14.39 -14.11
C ALA A 6 -11.89 14.76 -15.34
N LEU A 7 -10.62 14.36 -15.38
CA LEU A 7 -9.77 14.53 -16.56
C LEU A 7 -10.35 13.83 -17.80
N LYS A 8 -10.81 12.58 -17.67
CA LYS A 8 -11.42 11.84 -18.80
C LYS A 8 -12.66 12.54 -19.34
N LEU A 9 -13.49 13.10 -18.46
CA LEU A 9 -14.65 13.91 -18.86
C LEU A 9 -14.21 15.16 -19.63
N CYS A 10 -13.22 15.89 -19.13
CA CYS A 10 -12.67 17.05 -19.83
C CYS A 10 -12.05 16.68 -21.19
N GLN A 11 -11.38 15.52 -21.29
CA GLN A 11 -10.86 14.99 -22.55
C GLN A 11 -11.98 14.70 -23.56
N ALA A 12 -13.05 14.06 -23.12
CA ALA A 12 -14.21 13.77 -23.97
C ALA A 12 -14.89 15.07 -24.45
N LEU A 13 -15.04 16.05 -23.58
CA LEU A 13 -15.61 17.36 -23.92
C LEU A 13 -14.70 18.13 -24.89
N ALA A 14 -13.40 18.15 -24.64
CA ALA A 14 -12.43 18.80 -25.53
C ALA A 14 -12.44 18.18 -26.93
N ALA A 15 -12.52 16.86 -27.03
CA ALA A 15 -12.66 16.17 -28.31
C ALA A 15 -13.97 16.54 -29.03
N HIS A 16 -15.09 16.61 -28.30
CA HIS A 16 -16.38 17.01 -28.87
C HIS A 16 -16.39 18.47 -29.36
N LEU A 17 -15.69 19.35 -28.65
CA LEU A 17 -15.55 20.77 -29.00
C LEU A 17 -14.37 21.06 -29.94
N GLU A 18 -13.69 20.02 -30.44
CA GLU A 18 -12.53 20.11 -31.33
C GLU A 18 -11.40 21.00 -30.77
N LEU A 19 -11.19 20.96 -29.44
CA LEU A 19 -10.13 21.69 -28.78
C LEU A 19 -8.79 20.97 -28.93
N GLU A 20 -7.72 21.75 -29.08
CA GLU A 20 -6.36 21.24 -29.15
C GLU A 20 -5.97 20.47 -27.87
N PRO A 21 -5.31 19.30 -27.96
CA PRO A 21 -4.88 18.53 -26.79
C PRO A 21 -4.01 19.31 -25.80
N ALA A 22 -3.29 20.32 -26.29
CA ALA A 22 -2.48 21.22 -25.46
C ALA A 22 -3.30 21.99 -24.41
N SER A 23 -4.60 22.19 -24.65
CA SER A 23 -5.51 22.87 -23.70
C SER A 23 -5.72 22.10 -22.38
N LEU A 24 -5.37 20.81 -22.34
CA LEU A 24 -5.60 19.93 -21.18
C LEU A 24 -4.35 19.70 -20.32
N ARG A 25 -3.21 20.33 -20.63
CA ARG A 25 -1.94 20.12 -19.92
C ARG A 25 -2.03 20.44 -18.43
N GLU A 26 -2.70 21.54 -18.08
CA GLU A 26 -2.92 21.94 -16.69
C GLU A 26 -3.75 20.90 -15.93
N LEU A 27 -4.78 20.36 -16.58
CA LEU A 27 -5.65 19.35 -16.02
C LEU A 27 -4.94 18.01 -15.78
N LEU A 28 -3.94 17.66 -16.62
CA LEU A 28 -3.09 16.48 -16.39
C LEU A 28 -2.29 16.60 -15.09
N ALA A 29 -1.73 17.78 -14.80
CA ALA A 29 -1.01 18.01 -13.56
C ALA A 29 -1.94 17.91 -12.34
N LEU A 30 -3.13 18.51 -12.40
CA LEU A 30 -4.12 18.41 -11.32
C LEU A 30 -4.60 16.96 -11.11
N ALA A 31 -4.87 16.23 -12.20
CA ALA A 31 -5.29 14.84 -12.13
C ALA A 31 -4.21 13.93 -11.55
N ALA A 32 -2.93 14.16 -11.89
CA ALA A 32 -1.81 13.45 -11.29
C ALA A 32 -1.70 13.72 -9.78
N LEU A 33 -1.80 14.98 -9.35
CA LEU A 33 -1.78 15.34 -7.94
C LEU A 33 -2.91 14.65 -7.16
N GLY A 34 -4.14 14.70 -7.67
CA GLY A 34 -5.28 14.03 -7.04
C GLY A 34 -5.13 12.50 -7.00
N THR A 35 -4.61 11.90 -8.08
CA THR A 35 -4.39 10.44 -8.14
C THR A 35 -3.36 9.97 -7.12
N ILE A 36 -2.28 10.74 -6.91
CA ILE A 36 -1.26 10.46 -5.90
C ILE A 36 -1.81 10.71 -4.49
N ALA A 37 -2.53 11.81 -4.28
CA ALA A 37 -3.09 12.17 -2.98
C ALA A 37 -4.12 11.14 -2.47
N ASP A 38 -4.86 10.52 -3.40
CA ASP A 38 -5.80 9.42 -3.13
C ASP A 38 -5.12 8.05 -2.94
N VAL A 39 -3.78 7.97 -3.05
CA VAL A 39 -3.02 6.72 -2.90
C VAL A 39 -3.52 5.61 -3.85
N MET A 40 -3.94 5.99 -5.07
CA MET A 40 -4.43 5.03 -6.06
C MET A 40 -3.31 4.13 -6.57
N GLN A 41 -3.66 2.92 -7.01
CA GLN A 41 -2.71 2.03 -7.69
C GLN A 41 -2.16 2.69 -8.95
N LEU A 42 -0.83 2.80 -9.05
CA LEU A 42 -0.10 3.39 -10.18
C LEU A 42 0.21 2.35 -11.26
N THR A 43 -0.86 1.70 -11.72
CA THR A 43 -0.88 0.78 -12.86
C THR A 43 -1.81 1.34 -13.95
N GLY A 44 -1.73 0.79 -15.17
CA GLY A 44 -2.63 1.14 -16.27
C GLY A 44 -2.80 2.65 -16.51
N GLU A 45 -4.05 3.12 -16.52
CA GLU A 45 -4.38 4.54 -16.78
C GLU A 45 -3.86 5.48 -15.71
N ASN A 46 -3.96 5.13 -14.42
CA ASN A 46 -3.47 5.97 -13.33
C ASN A 46 -1.97 6.23 -13.49
N ARG A 47 -1.20 5.20 -13.87
CA ARG A 47 0.23 5.33 -14.16
C ARG A 47 0.50 6.30 -15.31
N ALA A 48 -0.26 6.19 -16.40
CA ALA A 48 -0.13 7.05 -17.55
C ALA A 48 -0.46 8.53 -17.21
N ILE A 49 -1.55 8.76 -16.48
CA ILE A 49 -1.96 10.09 -16.00
C ILE A 49 -0.88 10.69 -15.09
N VAL A 50 -0.40 9.93 -14.09
CA VAL A 50 0.65 10.42 -13.19
C VAL A 50 1.94 10.72 -13.94
N LYS A 51 2.39 9.84 -14.85
CA LYS A 51 3.60 10.07 -15.64
C LYS A 51 3.51 11.33 -16.50
N ALA A 52 2.38 11.54 -17.17
CA ALA A 52 2.16 12.74 -17.98
C ALA A 52 2.04 14.00 -17.11
N GLY A 53 1.26 13.96 -16.03
CA GLY A 53 1.09 15.10 -15.14
C GLY A 53 2.38 15.52 -14.43
N LEU A 54 3.24 14.57 -14.02
CA LEU A 54 4.57 14.88 -13.50
C LEU A 54 5.42 15.64 -14.54
N ALA A 55 5.35 15.25 -15.82
CA ALA A 55 6.05 15.96 -16.88
C ALA A 55 5.53 17.40 -17.06
N GLU A 56 4.21 17.62 -17.00
CA GLU A 56 3.63 18.97 -17.08
C GLU A 56 3.98 19.83 -15.85
N MET A 57 4.02 19.24 -14.65
CA MET A 57 4.48 19.96 -13.44
C MET A 57 5.93 20.43 -13.57
N ARG A 58 6.82 19.57 -14.12
CA ARG A 58 8.23 19.91 -14.35
C ARG A 58 8.41 21.05 -15.36
N ARG A 59 7.46 21.23 -16.29
CA ARG A 59 7.43 22.34 -17.24
C ARG A 59 6.90 23.64 -16.64
N GLY A 60 6.35 23.62 -15.43
CA GLY A 60 5.78 24.79 -14.77
C GLY A 60 4.40 25.17 -15.29
N ALA A 61 3.58 24.20 -15.74
CA ALA A 61 2.29 24.46 -16.39
C ALA A 61 1.27 25.24 -15.53
N LEU A 62 1.40 25.27 -14.21
CA LEU A 62 0.47 25.96 -13.30
C LEU A 62 1.22 26.79 -12.25
N PRO A 63 0.96 28.12 -12.15
CA PRO A 63 1.50 28.97 -11.09
C PRO A 63 1.16 28.44 -9.69
N GLY A 64 -0.09 28.02 -9.49
CA GLY A 64 -0.58 27.41 -8.25
C GLY A 64 0.24 26.22 -7.80
N ILE A 65 0.42 25.22 -8.68
CA ILE A 65 1.22 24.03 -8.38
C ILE A 65 2.69 24.40 -8.17
N SER A 66 3.24 25.30 -8.98
CA SER A 66 4.65 25.70 -8.90
C SER A 66 4.97 26.36 -7.56
N GLU A 67 4.14 27.28 -7.09
CA GLU A 67 4.30 27.90 -5.76
C GLU A 67 4.03 26.90 -4.65
N PHE A 68 3.10 25.97 -4.84
CA PHE A 68 2.83 24.93 -3.86
C PHE A 68 4.02 23.97 -3.66
N LEU A 69 4.68 23.58 -4.75
CA LEU A 69 5.90 22.77 -4.72
C LEU A 69 7.05 23.47 -4.00
N LYS A 70 7.24 24.77 -4.26
CA LYS A 70 8.22 25.61 -3.56
C LYS A 70 7.95 25.67 -2.07
N ALA A 71 6.69 25.95 -1.67
CA ALA A 71 6.28 25.94 -0.26
C ALA A 71 6.47 24.56 0.38
N ALA A 72 6.35 23.47 -0.40
CA ALA A 72 6.59 22.12 0.05
C ALA A 72 8.09 21.72 0.11
N GLY A 73 9.01 22.61 -0.28
CA GLY A 73 10.44 22.33 -0.38
C GLY A 73 10.76 21.24 -1.39
N THR A 74 10.05 21.23 -2.52
CA THR A 74 10.24 20.25 -3.61
C THR A 74 10.78 20.97 -4.84
N ASP A 75 12.00 20.62 -5.25
CA ASP A 75 12.63 21.18 -6.44
C ASP A 75 11.94 20.68 -7.72
N THR A 76 11.58 21.62 -8.59
CA THR A 76 10.82 21.36 -9.82
C THR A 76 11.47 20.32 -10.76
N PRO A 77 12.79 20.28 -10.97
CA PRO A 77 13.41 19.28 -11.84
C PRO A 77 13.33 17.84 -11.28
N ALA A 78 13.27 17.70 -9.95
CA ALA A 78 13.35 16.43 -9.23
C ALA A 78 11.98 15.94 -8.70
N ILE A 79 10.87 16.45 -9.24
CA ILE A 79 9.53 16.03 -8.80
C ILE A 79 9.33 14.55 -9.10
N THR A 80 9.07 13.76 -8.08
CA THR A 80 8.66 12.35 -8.17
C THR A 80 7.29 12.15 -7.55
N ALA A 81 6.60 11.06 -7.91
CA ALA A 81 5.32 10.71 -7.27
C ALA A 81 5.46 10.57 -5.75
N LYS A 82 6.57 9.99 -5.28
CA LYS A 82 6.95 9.91 -3.87
C LYS A 82 7.08 11.29 -3.22
N ALA A 83 7.79 12.23 -3.86
CA ALA A 83 7.90 13.60 -3.35
C ALA A 83 6.53 14.27 -3.21
N LEU A 84 5.64 14.11 -4.21
CA LEU A 84 4.27 14.62 -4.14
C LEU A 84 3.45 13.95 -3.03
N ALA A 85 3.54 12.62 -2.88
CA ALA A 85 2.82 11.87 -1.86
C ALA A 85 3.21 12.29 -0.43
N PHE A 86 4.51 12.51 -0.19
CA PHE A 86 5.03 12.78 1.17
C PHE A 86 5.21 14.27 1.49
N ARG A 87 5.38 15.14 0.50
CA ARG A 87 5.58 16.59 0.72
C ARG A 87 4.35 17.40 0.36
N VAL A 88 3.72 17.15 -0.78
CA VAL A 88 2.64 18.03 -1.29
C VAL A 88 1.26 17.60 -0.78
N SER A 89 0.93 16.31 -0.94
CA SER A 89 -0.37 15.75 -0.55
C SER A 89 -0.75 15.99 0.92
N PRO A 90 0.18 15.90 1.90
CA PRO A 90 -0.16 16.19 3.29
C PRO A 90 -0.58 17.65 3.53
N ARG A 91 -0.01 18.60 2.79
CA ARG A 91 -0.37 20.02 2.86
C ARG A 91 -1.74 20.28 2.26
N LEU A 92 -2.03 19.62 1.14
CA LEU A 92 -3.33 19.70 0.49
C LEU A 92 -4.42 19.17 1.43
N ASN A 93 -4.17 17.99 2.02
CA ASN A 93 -5.10 17.34 2.95
C ASN A 93 -5.21 18.09 4.29
N ALA A 94 -4.17 18.82 4.71
CA ALA A 94 -4.21 19.64 5.92
C ALA A 94 -5.26 20.76 5.79
N ALA A 95 -5.53 21.26 4.58
CA ALA A 95 -6.53 22.30 4.34
C ALA A 95 -7.91 21.89 4.88
N GLY A 96 -8.40 20.71 4.47
CA GLY A 96 -9.70 20.17 4.92
C GLY A 96 -9.69 19.64 6.34
N ARG A 97 -8.55 19.12 6.83
CA ARG A 97 -8.44 18.63 8.23
C ARG A 97 -8.42 19.77 9.25
N MET A 98 -7.85 20.90 8.88
CA MET A 98 -7.69 22.08 9.75
C MET A 98 -8.73 23.18 9.43
N GLY A 99 -9.86 22.81 8.81
CA GLY A 99 -10.95 23.73 8.50
C GLY A 99 -11.19 23.84 6.99
N ASP A 100 -11.12 25.07 6.47
CA ASP A 100 -11.63 25.37 5.14
C ASP A 100 -10.71 24.89 4.00
N ALA A 101 -11.25 24.05 3.12
CA ALA A 101 -10.60 23.55 1.91
C ALA A 101 -10.59 24.56 0.74
N SER A 102 -11.31 25.69 0.85
CA SER A 102 -11.40 26.73 -0.18
C SER A 102 -10.02 27.24 -0.61
N ALA A 103 -9.10 27.41 0.35
CA ALA A 103 -7.73 27.86 0.08
C ALA A 103 -6.96 26.90 -0.85
N ALA A 104 -7.20 25.59 -0.74
CA ALA A 104 -6.60 24.60 -1.61
C ALA A 104 -7.16 24.68 -3.04
N LEU A 105 -8.48 24.84 -3.17
CA LEU A 105 -9.13 25.02 -4.48
C LEU A 105 -8.68 26.32 -5.15
N ALA A 106 -8.65 27.42 -4.39
CA ALA A 106 -8.19 28.72 -4.86
C ALA A 106 -6.73 28.65 -5.34
N LEU A 107 -5.87 27.96 -4.59
CA LEU A 107 -4.47 27.77 -4.98
C LEU A 107 -4.35 27.02 -6.31
N LEU A 108 -5.04 25.90 -6.44
CA LEU A 108 -4.96 25.04 -7.62
C LEU A 108 -5.62 25.67 -8.86
N SER A 109 -6.47 26.68 -8.68
CA SER A 109 -7.18 27.39 -9.76
C SER A 109 -6.58 28.77 -10.08
N SER A 110 -5.64 29.27 -9.28
CA SER A 110 -5.07 30.60 -9.46
C SER A 110 -4.05 30.62 -10.61
N GLN A 111 -4.18 31.65 -11.45
CA GLN A 111 -3.25 31.97 -12.54
C GLN A 111 -2.26 33.09 -12.14
N ASN A 112 -2.36 33.62 -10.91
CA ASN A 112 -1.49 34.68 -10.40
C ASN A 112 -0.45 34.08 -9.45
N ALA A 113 0.83 34.21 -9.79
CA ALA A 113 1.92 33.67 -8.99
C ALA A 113 2.02 34.29 -7.58
N ALA A 114 1.74 35.59 -7.42
CA ALA A 114 1.81 36.25 -6.11
C ALA A 114 0.66 35.81 -5.19
N GLU A 115 -0.54 35.67 -5.74
CA GLU A 115 -1.69 35.10 -5.03
C GLU A 115 -1.43 33.63 -4.66
N SER A 116 -0.98 32.83 -5.63
CA SER A 116 -0.61 31.43 -5.44
C SER A 116 0.42 31.24 -4.34
N ARG A 117 1.44 32.10 -4.27
CA ARG A 117 2.44 32.07 -3.20
C ARG A 117 1.80 32.31 -1.82
N THR A 118 0.90 33.27 -1.72
CA THR A 118 0.19 33.56 -0.46
C THR A 118 -0.64 32.36 -0.01
N LEU A 119 -1.42 31.78 -0.92
CA LEU A 119 -2.26 30.61 -0.65
C LEU A 119 -1.42 29.37 -0.30
N ALA A 120 -0.29 29.15 -0.98
CA ALA A 120 0.62 28.04 -0.69
C ALA A 120 1.23 28.14 0.72
N LEU A 121 1.59 29.36 1.16
CA LEU A 121 2.07 29.59 2.53
C LEU A 121 0.98 29.34 3.58
N GLN A 122 -0.26 29.73 3.30
CA GLN A 122 -1.40 29.41 4.19
C GLN A 122 -1.62 27.90 4.33
N LEU A 123 -1.49 27.13 3.24
CA LEU A 123 -1.56 25.67 3.32
C LEU A 123 -0.39 25.06 4.11
N GLU A 124 0.79 25.64 4.02
CA GLU A 124 1.93 25.20 4.84
C GLU A 124 1.73 25.51 6.33
N GLU A 125 1.15 26.65 6.66
CA GLU A 125 0.77 26.98 8.03
C GLU A 125 -0.24 25.97 8.59
N LYS A 126 -1.31 25.66 7.83
CA LYS A 126 -2.28 24.62 8.20
C LYS A 126 -1.63 23.25 8.40
N ASN A 127 -0.70 22.89 7.51
CA ASN A 127 0.06 21.65 7.65
C ASN A 127 0.92 21.63 8.92
N THR A 128 1.55 22.76 9.26
CA THR A 128 2.36 22.92 10.47
C THR A 128 1.51 22.76 11.73
N LEU A 129 0.35 23.42 11.79
CA LEU A 129 -0.62 23.27 12.88
C LEU A 129 -1.10 21.82 13.01
N ARG A 130 -1.41 21.17 11.89
CA ARG A 130 -1.78 19.75 11.85
C ARG A 130 -0.65 18.85 12.39
N LYS A 131 0.62 19.14 12.07
CA LYS A 131 1.77 18.37 12.62
C LYS A 131 1.90 18.56 14.13
N ALA A 132 1.72 19.78 14.61
CA ALA A 132 1.80 20.09 16.03
C ALA A 132 0.72 19.35 16.83
N ALA A 133 -0.55 19.45 16.41
CA ALA A 133 -1.67 18.76 17.04
C ALA A 133 -1.53 17.22 17.00
N GLU A 134 -0.98 16.67 15.91
CA GLU A 134 -0.65 15.26 15.83
C GLU A 134 0.45 14.85 16.84
N ALA A 135 1.52 15.64 16.95
CA ALA A 135 2.63 15.34 17.85
C ALA A 135 2.21 15.40 19.32
N GLU A 136 1.42 16.42 19.69
CA GLU A 136 0.83 16.57 21.02
C GLU A 136 -0.01 15.34 21.40
N ALA A 137 -0.98 14.95 20.57
CA ALA A 137 -1.82 13.79 20.83
C ALA A 137 -1.02 12.48 20.96
N LEU A 138 0.04 12.30 20.14
CA LEU A 138 0.87 11.10 20.22
C LEU A 138 1.72 11.05 21.49
N GLU A 139 2.24 12.17 21.97
CA GLU A 139 2.99 12.21 23.22
C GLU A 139 2.07 11.95 24.43
N GLU A 140 0.87 12.51 24.42
CA GLU A 140 -0.14 12.21 25.45
C GLU A 140 -0.56 10.74 25.45
N ILE A 141 -0.79 10.15 24.27
CA ILE A 141 -1.09 8.71 24.14
C ILE A 141 0.05 7.86 24.69
N LYS A 142 1.29 8.24 24.40
CA LYS A 142 2.47 7.53 24.90
C LYS A 142 2.54 7.58 26.44
N ASN A 143 2.23 8.73 27.04
CA ASN A 143 2.16 8.88 28.49
C ASN A 143 1.02 8.03 29.06
N LEU A 144 -0.18 8.12 28.49
CA LEU A 144 -1.35 7.32 28.88
C LEU A 144 -1.06 5.81 28.89
N LEU A 145 -0.40 5.31 27.84
CA LEU A 145 -0.04 3.89 27.72
C LEU A 145 1.10 3.48 28.67
N SER A 146 1.99 4.41 29.03
CA SER A 146 3.06 4.17 30.00
C SER A 146 2.51 4.10 31.43
N GLU A 147 1.54 4.95 31.75
CA GLU A 147 0.84 4.97 33.04
C GLU A 147 -0.17 3.82 33.18
N ASN A 148 -0.74 3.35 32.06
CA ASN A 148 -1.73 2.27 32.03
C ASN A 148 -1.31 1.10 31.12
N PRO A 149 -0.25 0.33 31.46
CA PRO A 149 0.21 -0.78 30.64
C PRO A 149 -0.85 -1.86 30.38
N ALA A 150 -1.87 -1.98 31.23
CA ALA A 150 -2.99 -2.90 31.05
C ALA A 150 -3.79 -2.65 29.77
N LEU A 151 -3.79 -1.41 29.24
CA LEU A 151 -4.39 -1.11 27.93
C LEU A 151 -3.69 -1.86 26.80
N LEU A 152 -2.37 -2.04 26.90
CA LEU A 152 -1.60 -2.83 25.92
C LEU A 152 -1.92 -4.32 25.99
N ALA A 153 -2.59 -4.81 27.03
CA ALA A 153 -3.04 -6.20 27.11
C ALA A 153 -4.33 -6.45 26.32
N GLN A 154 -5.11 -5.40 26.02
CA GLN A 154 -6.36 -5.53 25.25
C GLN A 154 -6.08 -5.84 23.77
N ASP A 155 -7.02 -6.51 23.11
CA ASP A 155 -6.90 -6.88 21.69
C ASP A 155 -7.10 -5.67 20.75
N ILE A 156 -7.83 -4.65 21.22
CA ILE A 156 -8.02 -3.35 20.56
C ILE A 156 -7.62 -2.21 21.52
N LEU A 157 -6.97 -1.17 21.01
CA LEU A 157 -6.60 0.01 21.80
C LEU A 157 -7.68 1.09 21.69
N LEU A 158 -8.32 1.44 22.80
CA LEU A 158 -9.28 2.54 22.88
C LEU A 158 -8.64 3.68 23.65
N LEU A 159 -8.33 4.77 22.95
CA LEU A 159 -7.53 5.88 23.47
C LEU A 159 -8.35 7.16 23.39
N ARG A 160 -8.56 7.85 24.52
CA ARG A 160 -9.30 9.11 24.55
C ARG A 160 -8.45 10.22 25.15
N GLY A 161 -8.60 11.43 24.62
CA GLY A 161 -7.99 12.63 25.17
C GLY A 161 -8.87 13.85 24.91
N ALA A 162 -9.03 14.69 25.92
CA ALA A 162 -9.79 15.93 25.78
C ALA A 162 -8.97 16.95 24.99
N GLY A 163 -9.59 17.65 24.03
CA GLY A 163 -8.93 18.74 23.30
C GLY A 163 -8.10 18.33 22.08
N TRP A 164 -7.90 17.03 21.81
CA TRP A 164 -7.24 16.60 20.57
C TRP A 164 -8.02 17.06 19.34
N HIS A 165 -7.32 17.59 18.33
CA HIS A 165 -8.01 18.13 17.16
C HIS A 165 -8.69 17.01 16.34
N PRO A 166 -10.01 17.07 16.06
CA PRO A 166 -10.72 15.99 15.35
C PRO A 166 -10.11 15.64 13.98
N GLY A 167 -9.60 16.65 13.26
CA GLY A 167 -8.94 16.46 11.96
C GLY A 167 -7.66 15.63 11.97
N VAL A 168 -7.06 15.36 13.14
CA VAL A 168 -5.85 14.53 13.26
C VAL A 168 -6.10 13.11 13.77
N LEU A 169 -7.28 12.81 14.32
CA LEU A 169 -7.58 11.51 14.97
C LEU A 169 -7.28 10.31 14.07
N GLY A 170 -7.69 10.38 12.81
CA GLY A 170 -7.44 9.28 11.86
C GLY A 170 -5.97 9.06 11.53
N ILE A 171 -5.11 10.10 11.64
CA ILE A 171 -3.67 9.96 11.42
C ILE A 171 -3.01 9.40 12.68
N VAL A 172 -3.40 9.92 13.84
CA VAL A 172 -2.95 9.44 15.15
C VAL A 172 -3.27 7.95 15.29
N ALA A 173 -4.51 7.53 14.95
CA ALA A 173 -4.91 6.13 14.93
C ALA A 173 -4.03 5.28 14.00
N SER A 174 -3.72 5.76 12.78
CA SER A 174 -2.83 5.02 11.87
C SER A 174 -1.43 4.83 12.47
N ARG A 175 -0.86 5.85 13.12
CA ARG A 175 0.45 5.78 13.78
C ARG A 175 0.45 4.88 15.00
N VAL A 176 -0.59 4.93 15.82
CA VAL A 176 -0.78 4.01 16.96
C VAL A 176 -0.83 2.57 16.46
N ARG A 177 -1.66 2.28 15.45
CA ARG A 177 -1.73 0.97 14.81
C ARG A 177 -0.37 0.51 14.30
N GLU A 178 0.35 1.36 13.57
CA GLU A 178 1.70 1.01 13.06
C GLU A 178 2.70 0.71 14.17
N ARG A 179 2.68 1.51 15.25
CA ARG A 179 3.60 1.38 16.38
C ARG A 179 3.34 0.13 17.21
N TYR A 180 2.07 -0.15 17.51
CA TYR A 180 1.67 -1.21 18.45
C TYR A 180 1.15 -2.47 17.75
N ARG A 181 0.97 -2.44 16.42
CA ARG A 181 0.47 -3.55 15.59
C ARG A 181 -0.88 -4.11 16.09
N LYS A 182 -1.75 -3.22 16.56
CA LYS A 182 -3.08 -3.55 17.07
C LYS A 182 -4.15 -2.67 16.43
N PRO A 183 -5.38 -3.19 16.25
CA PRO A 183 -6.50 -2.32 15.93
C PRO A 183 -6.65 -1.27 17.03
N CYS A 184 -7.08 -0.07 16.67
CA CYS A 184 -7.26 1.01 17.64
C CYS A 184 -8.35 1.97 17.22
N ILE A 185 -8.95 2.66 18.21
CA ILE A 185 -9.82 3.82 18.00
C ILE A 185 -9.33 4.96 18.90
N VAL A 186 -9.09 6.12 18.28
CA VAL A 186 -8.63 7.33 18.97
C VAL A 186 -9.77 8.33 19.03
N PHE A 187 -10.12 8.76 20.23
CA PHE A 187 -11.27 9.59 20.54
C PHE A 187 -10.85 10.98 21.03
N SER A 188 -11.61 11.98 20.61
CA SER A 188 -11.55 13.33 21.17
C SER A 188 -12.93 13.84 21.51
N ALA A 189 -13.00 14.63 22.57
CA ALA A 189 -14.15 15.45 22.90
C ALA A 189 -13.79 16.93 22.69
N ARG A 190 -14.69 17.64 22.00
CA ARG A 190 -14.71 19.11 21.97
C ARG A 190 -15.66 19.60 23.06
N GLY A 191 -15.22 20.56 23.86
CA GLY A 191 -15.89 20.97 25.11
C GLY A 191 -17.31 21.52 24.93
N ASP A 192 -17.71 21.89 23.73
CA ASP A 192 -19.03 22.40 23.34
C ASP A 192 -19.93 21.35 22.66
N GLU A 193 -19.38 20.27 22.12
CA GLU A 193 -20.17 19.23 21.46
C GLU A 193 -20.90 18.33 22.47
N ARG A 194 -22.18 18.08 22.21
CA ARG A 194 -23.06 17.28 23.07
C ARG A 194 -23.83 16.23 22.28
N THR A 195 -24.19 15.14 22.94
CA THR A 195 -25.20 14.20 22.44
C THR A 195 -26.58 14.84 22.42
N ALA A 196 -27.56 14.18 21.78
CA ALA A 196 -28.96 14.61 21.87
C ALA A 196 -29.49 14.62 23.33
N ALA A 197 -28.91 13.79 24.20
CA ALA A 197 -29.23 13.71 25.62
C ALA A 197 -28.48 14.76 26.49
N GLY A 198 -27.59 15.57 25.90
CA GLY A 198 -26.84 16.60 26.62
C GLY A 198 -25.52 16.14 27.26
N ASP A 199 -25.06 14.93 26.96
CA ASP A 199 -23.78 14.39 27.44
C ASP A 199 -22.61 14.89 26.59
N LEU A 200 -21.40 14.93 27.16
CA LEU A 200 -20.19 15.20 26.38
C LEU A 200 -20.03 14.17 25.26
N LEU A 201 -19.84 14.64 24.03
CA LEU A 201 -19.72 13.79 22.84
C LEU A 201 -18.26 13.48 22.52
N TRP A 202 -17.92 12.19 22.45
CA TRP A 202 -16.62 11.71 22.00
C TRP A 202 -16.70 11.26 20.54
N ARG A 203 -15.91 11.87 19.66
CA ARG A 203 -15.74 11.41 18.27
C ARG A 203 -14.47 10.59 18.15
N GLY A 204 -14.60 9.39 17.59
CA GLY A 204 -13.52 8.43 17.39
C GLY A 204 -13.19 8.19 15.92
N SER A 205 -11.90 8.01 15.63
CA SER A 205 -11.44 7.46 14.35
C SER A 205 -10.66 6.18 14.58
N GLY A 206 -11.09 5.10 13.94
CA GLY A 206 -10.56 3.76 14.09
C GLY A 206 -9.72 3.28 12.92
N ARG A 207 -8.74 2.42 13.20
CA ARG A 207 -7.89 1.72 12.23
C ARG A 207 -7.74 0.25 12.63
N SER A 208 -7.95 -0.65 11.69
CA SER A 208 -7.76 -2.08 11.91
C SER A 208 -6.30 -2.52 11.71
N SER A 209 -5.96 -3.74 12.15
CA SER A 209 -4.64 -4.37 11.99
C SER A 209 -4.80 -5.85 11.66
N GLY A 210 -4.03 -6.34 10.69
CA GLY A 210 -4.15 -7.72 10.20
C GLY A 210 -5.53 -7.99 9.63
N ASP A 211 -6.09 -9.16 9.94
CA ASP A 211 -7.38 -9.63 9.44
C ASP A 211 -8.56 -9.24 10.37
N PHE A 212 -8.33 -8.32 11.32
CA PHE A 212 -9.38 -7.89 12.25
C PHE A 212 -10.47 -7.08 11.52
N ASP A 213 -11.74 -7.44 11.68
CA ASP A 213 -12.85 -6.65 11.12
C ASP A 213 -13.35 -5.63 12.15
N LEU A 214 -12.80 -4.42 12.02
CA LEU A 214 -13.11 -3.33 12.93
C LEU A 214 -14.56 -2.87 12.80
N LEU A 215 -15.14 -2.89 11.60
CA LEU A 215 -16.52 -2.44 11.42
C LEU A 215 -17.49 -3.46 12.02
N ALA A 216 -17.23 -4.76 11.84
CA ALA A 216 -18.04 -5.81 12.46
C ALA A 216 -18.02 -5.68 13.99
N ALA A 217 -16.84 -5.51 14.60
CA ALA A 217 -16.71 -5.36 16.06
C ALA A 217 -17.44 -4.11 16.59
N VAL A 218 -17.31 -2.98 15.89
CA VAL A 218 -18.01 -1.74 16.24
C VAL A 218 -19.53 -1.87 16.08
N SER A 219 -19.99 -2.59 15.06
CA SER A 219 -21.42 -2.79 14.81
C SER A 219 -22.11 -3.54 15.95
N GLU A 220 -21.40 -4.41 16.66
CA GLU A 220 -21.95 -5.08 17.86
C GLU A 220 -22.22 -4.11 19.03
N THR A 221 -21.66 -2.90 18.97
CA THR A 221 -21.81 -1.85 19.99
C THR A 221 -22.75 -0.71 19.56
N ALA A 222 -23.46 -0.89 18.44
CA ALA A 222 -24.30 0.15 17.83
C ALA A 222 -25.31 0.80 18.80
N GLU A 223 -25.85 0.05 19.76
CA GLU A 223 -26.79 0.54 20.77
C GLU A 223 -26.22 1.61 21.72
N PHE A 224 -24.89 1.75 21.80
CA PHE A 224 -24.21 2.75 22.62
C PHE A 224 -23.68 3.94 21.82
N LEU A 225 -23.84 3.92 20.49
CA LEU A 225 -23.24 4.90 19.59
C LEU A 225 -24.31 5.87 19.09
N GLU A 226 -23.94 7.16 19.05
CA GLU A 226 -24.76 8.19 18.40
C GLU A 226 -24.71 8.04 16.88
N THR A 227 -23.52 7.75 16.35
CA THR A 227 -23.28 7.48 14.93
C THR A 227 -22.08 6.53 14.79
N TYR A 228 -22.09 5.69 13.76
CA TYR A 228 -20.94 4.92 13.34
C TYR A 228 -20.99 4.58 11.85
N GLY A 229 -19.84 4.28 11.27
CA GLY A 229 -19.74 3.83 9.88
C GLY A 229 -18.29 3.65 9.44
N GLY A 230 -18.10 3.11 8.24
CA GLY A 230 -16.78 2.89 7.65
C GLY A 230 -16.70 1.57 6.90
N HIS A 231 -15.53 0.94 6.95
CA HIS A 231 -15.20 -0.33 6.32
C HIS A 231 -14.33 -1.18 7.25
N VAL A 232 -14.05 -2.43 6.86
CA VAL A 232 -13.24 -3.41 7.61
C VAL A 232 -11.97 -2.80 8.22
N MET A 233 -11.25 -1.95 7.47
CA MET A 233 -9.95 -1.39 7.88
C MET A 233 -10.01 -0.05 8.62
N ALA A 234 -11.16 0.65 8.61
CA ALA A 234 -11.28 1.98 9.22
C ALA A 234 -12.74 2.33 9.53
N CYS A 235 -12.98 2.92 10.70
CA CYS A 235 -14.31 3.38 11.09
C CYS A 235 -14.28 4.79 11.67
N GLY A 236 -15.42 5.46 11.62
CA GLY A 236 -15.75 6.63 12.43
C GLY A 236 -16.84 6.26 13.43
N VAL A 237 -16.72 6.74 14.67
CA VAL A 237 -17.70 6.48 15.74
C VAL A 237 -17.96 7.75 16.53
N ALA A 238 -19.13 7.87 17.13
CA ALA A 238 -19.44 8.89 18.12
C ALA A 238 -20.19 8.26 19.30
N VAL A 239 -19.75 8.54 20.52
CA VAL A 239 -20.27 7.93 21.75
C VAL A 239 -20.43 9.00 22.84
N GLY A 240 -21.54 8.97 23.56
CA GLY A 240 -21.76 9.82 24.74
C GLY A 240 -20.94 9.35 25.93
N ASP A 241 -20.45 10.29 26.75
CA ASP A 241 -19.64 9.98 27.93
C ASP A 241 -20.34 9.01 28.90
N SER A 242 -21.65 9.14 29.07
CA SER A 242 -22.49 8.25 29.89
C SER A 242 -22.53 6.80 29.42
N SER A 243 -22.24 6.54 28.14
CA SER A 243 -22.25 5.20 27.54
C SER A 243 -20.84 4.62 27.31
N TRP A 244 -19.79 5.39 27.64
CA TRP A 244 -18.40 5.03 27.41
C TRP A 244 -18.01 3.67 27.98
N ASP A 245 -18.31 3.41 29.26
CA ASP A 245 -17.89 2.18 29.93
C ASP A 245 -18.58 0.93 29.36
N ARG A 246 -19.87 1.04 29.01
CA ARG A 246 -20.63 -0.04 28.37
C ARG A 246 -20.14 -0.31 26.95
N PHE A 247 -19.91 0.75 26.19
CA PHE A 247 -19.33 0.70 24.85
C PHE A 247 -17.95 0.02 24.86
N THR A 248 -17.02 0.47 25.70
CA THR A 248 -15.66 -0.07 25.75
C THR A 248 -15.65 -1.53 26.18
N THR A 249 -16.43 -1.90 27.20
CA THR A 249 -16.55 -3.28 27.67
C THR A 249 -17.02 -4.21 26.54
N LYS A 250 -18.13 -3.89 25.88
CA LYS A 250 -18.67 -4.71 24.81
C LYS A 250 -17.74 -4.77 23.59
N LEU A 251 -17.04 -3.67 23.27
CA LEU A 251 -16.07 -3.65 22.18
C LEU A 251 -14.85 -4.54 22.48
N TYR A 252 -14.37 -4.56 23.72
CA TYR A 252 -13.30 -5.48 24.11
C TYR A 252 -13.74 -6.95 24.03
N GLU A 253 -14.99 -7.26 24.34
CA GLU A 253 -15.56 -8.62 24.19
C GLU A 253 -15.71 -9.03 22.72
N ALA A 254 -16.19 -8.13 21.86
CA ALA A 254 -16.23 -8.35 20.42
C ALA A 254 -14.82 -8.57 19.85
N ALA A 255 -13.85 -7.73 20.25
CA ALA A 255 -12.48 -7.86 19.79
C ALA A 255 -11.83 -9.19 20.23
N ARG A 256 -12.09 -9.64 21.46
CA ARG A 256 -11.64 -10.95 21.95
C ARG A 256 -12.17 -12.12 21.14
N ARG A 257 -13.42 -12.06 20.67
CA ARG A 257 -14.03 -13.14 19.88
C ARG A 257 -13.48 -13.21 18.46
N GLN A 258 -13.07 -12.08 17.89
CA GLN A 258 -12.42 -12.04 16.57
C GLN A 258 -10.93 -12.39 16.61
N ARG A 259 -10.36 -12.64 17.80
CA ARG A 259 -8.93 -12.89 17.96
C ARG A 259 -8.55 -14.20 17.25
N PRO A 260 -7.68 -14.17 16.23
CA PRO A 260 -7.03 -15.36 15.72
C PRO A 260 -6.09 -15.92 16.81
N ASP A 261 -5.99 -17.25 16.93
CA ASP A 261 -5.09 -17.94 17.88
C ASP A 261 -3.61 -17.50 17.73
N ASN A 262 -3.26 -16.92 16.59
CA ASN A 262 -1.95 -16.56 16.09
C ASN A 262 -1.69 -15.04 15.99
N PHE A 263 -2.50 -14.19 16.64
CA PHE A 263 -2.36 -12.71 16.60
C PHE A 263 -0.99 -12.19 17.09
N ARG A 264 -0.23 -12.99 17.87
CA ARG A 264 1.11 -12.63 18.34
C ARG A 264 2.25 -13.07 17.41
N ASP A 265 1.99 -13.97 16.47
CA ASP A 265 3.02 -14.65 15.66
C ASP A 265 2.95 -14.32 14.16
N MET A 266 2.05 -13.44 13.73
CA MET A 266 1.99 -12.96 12.35
C MET A 266 3.13 -11.96 12.05
N VAL A 267 4.38 -12.43 12.06
CA VAL A 267 5.43 -11.78 11.29
C VAL A 267 5.13 -12.11 9.83
N SER A 268 4.46 -11.20 9.13
CA SER A 268 4.32 -11.34 7.69
C SER A 268 5.73 -11.40 7.07
N PRO A 269 6.04 -12.41 6.24
CA PRO A 269 7.34 -12.49 5.61
C PRO A 269 7.56 -11.26 4.72
N THR A 270 8.71 -10.59 4.87
CA THR A 270 9.13 -9.51 3.97
C THR A 270 9.71 -10.13 2.70
N PHE A 271 9.03 -9.92 1.57
CA PHE A 271 9.54 -10.33 0.26
C PHE A 271 10.47 -9.25 -0.30
N TYR A 272 11.53 -9.67 -1.00
CA TYR A 272 12.44 -8.79 -1.74
C TYR A 272 12.46 -9.18 -3.23
N ASP A 273 12.65 -8.21 -4.09
CA ASP A 273 12.61 -8.37 -5.55
C ASP A 273 13.93 -8.92 -6.10
N CYS A 274 15.05 -8.49 -5.52
CA CYS A 274 16.37 -8.78 -6.06
C CYS A 274 17.46 -8.86 -4.99
N MET A 275 18.56 -9.55 -5.28
CA MET A 275 19.76 -9.54 -4.44
C MET A 275 20.87 -8.76 -5.14
N ILE A 276 21.43 -7.75 -4.45
CA ILE A 276 22.49 -6.90 -4.98
C ILE A 276 23.73 -7.08 -4.11
N GLY A 277 24.75 -7.74 -4.65
CA GLY A 277 26.07 -7.80 -4.04
C GLY A 277 26.91 -6.53 -4.29
N PRO A 278 28.11 -6.42 -3.67
CA PRO A 278 29.00 -5.27 -3.82
C PRO A 278 29.31 -4.83 -5.25
N LYS A 279 29.32 -5.78 -6.22
CA LYS A 279 29.52 -5.53 -7.65
C LYS A 279 28.33 -4.91 -8.39
N GLY A 280 27.12 -5.13 -7.89
CA GLY A 280 25.88 -4.62 -8.49
C GLY A 280 25.54 -3.19 -8.09
N VAL A 281 26.41 -2.55 -7.30
CA VAL A 281 26.27 -1.14 -6.90
C VAL A 281 26.99 -0.27 -7.91
N GLN A 282 26.36 -0.03 -9.04
CA GLN A 282 26.85 0.93 -10.03
C GLN A 282 25.72 1.86 -10.51
N LEU A 283 26.12 3.10 -10.80
CA LEU A 283 25.19 4.20 -11.04
C LEU A 283 24.30 3.93 -12.25
N LYS A 284 24.87 3.38 -13.34
CA LYS A 284 24.16 3.13 -14.60
C LYS A 284 23.00 2.14 -14.42
N GLU A 285 23.19 1.08 -13.66
CA GLU A 285 22.15 0.09 -13.37
C GLU A 285 21.02 0.72 -12.55
N TRP A 286 21.35 1.59 -11.61
CA TRP A 286 20.36 2.22 -10.73
C TRP A 286 19.61 3.34 -11.46
N GLU A 287 20.25 4.04 -12.38
CA GLU A 287 19.60 4.95 -13.33
C GLU A 287 18.60 4.19 -14.22
N ALA A 288 18.94 2.99 -14.68
CA ALA A 288 18.02 2.17 -15.46
C ALA A 288 16.77 1.78 -14.66
N LEU A 289 16.87 1.59 -13.34
CA LEU A 289 15.71 1.35 -12.47
C LEU A 289 14.73 2.54 -12.43
N GLN A 290 15.21 3.77 -12.68
CA GLN A 290 14.33 4.95 -12.75
C GLN A 290 13.34 4.86 -13.92
N ALA A 291 13.56 4.00 -14.92
CA ALA A 291 12.59 3.76 -15.99
C ALA A 291 11.27 3.14 -15.47
N LEU A 292 11.30 2.52 -14.28
CA LEU A 292 10.13 1.96 -13.60
C LEU A 292 9.30 3.05 -12.88
N GLU A 293 9.76 4.29 -12.82
CA GLU A 293 8.96 5.39 -12.29
C GLU A 293 7.71 5.69 -13.16
N PRO A 294 6.62 6.21 -12.57
CA PRO A 294 6.49 6.65 -11.17
C PRO A 294 6.27 5.50 -10.18
N PHE A 295 7.03 5.49 -9.08
CA PHE A 295 6.79 4.57 -7.96
C PHE A 295 5.66 5.05 -7.05
N GLY A 296 4.92 4.11 -6.46
CA GLY A 296 3.80 4.35 -5.55
C GLY A 296 3.03 3.06 -5.27
N ASN A 297 1.80 3.17 -4.75
CA ASN A 297 0.94 2.01 -4.50
C ASN A 297 0.76 1.19 -5.79
N GLY A 298 0.99 -0.13 -5.76
CA GLY A 298 0.87 -1.01 -6.92
C GLY A 298 2.00 -0.90 -7.95
N ASN A 299 3.01 -0.08 -7.67
CA ASN A 299 4.29 -0.05 -8.38
C ASN A 299 5.35 0.45 -7.39
N GLU A 300 5.63 -0.34 -6.36
CA GLU A 300 6.54 0.00 -5.28
C GLU A 300 7.97 0.19 -5.78
N GLU A 301 8.80 0.92 -5.01
CA GLU A 301 10.24 0.96 -5.26
C GLU A 301 10.82 -0.46 -5.08
N PRO A 302 11.72 -0.94 -5.95
CA PRO A 302 12.32 -2.26 -5.81
C PRO A 302 12.99 -2.43 -4.45
N LEU A 303 12.55 -3.43 -3.68
CA LEU A 303 13.15 -3.79 -2.41
C LEU A 303 14.20 -4.86 -2.68
N CYS A 304 15.47 -4.56 -2.45
CA CYS A 304 16.54 -5.50 -2.69
C CYS A 304 17.29 -5.88 -1.41
N LEU A 305 17.77 -7.11 -1.38
CA LEU A 305 18.65 -7.66 -0.37
C LEU A 305 20.09 -7.32 -0.69
N PHE A 306 20.78 -6.73 0.28
CA PHE A 306 22.21 -6.41 0.22
C PHE A 306 22.95 -7.29 1.22
N PRO A 307 23.43 -8.48 0.81
CA PRO A 307 23.98 -9.47 1.74
C PRO A 307 25.41 -9.12 2.16
N ARG A 308 25.65 -9.11 3.48
CA ARG A 308 26.98 -9.13 4.11
C ARG A 308 27.96 -8.04 3.62
N PHE A 309 27.48 -6.83 3.38
CA PHE A 309 28.33 -5.68 3.03
C PHE A 309 29.26 -5.30 4.18
N LEU A 310 30.53 -5.04 3.87
CA LEU A 310 31.50 -4.59 4.86
C LEU A 310 31.24 -3.13 5.24
N ILE A 311 31.03 -2.85 6.52
CA ILE A 311 30.89 -1.50 7.05
C ILE A 311 32.26 -0.83 7.12
N ARG A 312 32.42 0.30 6.43
CA ARG A 312 33.58 1.19 6.53
C ARG A 312 33.40 2.26 7.60
N GLU A 313 32.19 2.78 7.75
CA GLU A 313 31.87 3.84 8.69
C GLU A 313 30.44 3.73 9.18
N VAL A 314 30.21 4.08 10.44
CA VAL A 314 28.90 4.20 11.08
C VAL A 314 28.76 5.62 11.62
N LYS A 315 27.69 6.32 11.22
CA LYS A 315 27.38 7.68 11.70
C LYS A 315 25.91 7.80 12.06
N ARG A 316 25.63 8.52 13.15
CA ARG A 316 24.30 9.06 13.41
C ARG A 316 24.11 10.37 12.66
N MET A 317 22.89 10.64 12.22
CA MET A 317 22.52 11.86 11.51
C MET A 317 21.23 12.48 12.05
N GLY A 318 20.97 13.73 11.66
CA GLY A 318 19.83 14.51 12.11
C GLY A 318 20.12 15.30 13.39
N ARG A 319 19.29 16.30 13.67
CA ARG A 319 19.44 17.20 14.85
C ARG A 319 19.47 16.41 16.17
N ASP A 320 18.66 15.35 16.24
CA ASP A 320 18.50 14.53 17.45
C ASP A 320 19.24 13.17 17.32
N ALA A 321 20.16 13.04 16.37
CA ALA A 321 20.91 11.81 16.09
C ALA A 321 20.02 10.55 15.86
N SER A 322 18.78 10.76 15.39
CA SER A 322 17.74 9.73 15.25
C SER A 322 17.88 8.88 13.98
N HIS A 323 18.79 9.21 13.07
CA HIS A 323 18.97 8.52 11.80
C HIS A 323 20.34 7.84 11.72
N LEU A 324 20.45 6.80 10.89
CA LEU A 324 21.68 6.06 10.66
C LEU A 324 22.21 6.33 9.24
N ARG A 325 23.52 6.50 9.13
CA ARG A 325 24.26 6.40 7.87
C ARG A 325 25.37 5.37 8.03
N LEU A 326 25.40 4.42 7.11
CA LEU A 326 26.48 3.47 6.94
C LEU A 326 27.22 3.81 5.65
N THR A 327 28.55 3.76 5.69
CA THR A 327 29.36 3.72 4.47
C THR A 327 29.76 2.28 4.26
N LEU A 328 29.29 1.68 3.17
CA LEU A 328 29.48 0.26 2.87
C LEU A 328 30.50 0.09 1.75
N ALA A 329 31.40 -0.88 1.88
CA ALA A 329 32.40 -1.17 0.86
C ALA A 329 31.74 -1.79 -0.39
N THR A 330 32.15 -1.30 -1.56
CA THR A 330 31.76 -1.85 -2.87
C THR A 330 33.01 -2.09 -3.72
N ASP A 331 32.85 -2.79 -4.83
CA ASP A 331 33.96 -2.97 -5.79
C ASP A 331 34.31 -1.63 -6.48
N ALA A 332 33.34 -0.71 -6.57
CA ALA A 332 33.52 0.66 -7.06
C ALA A 332 33.99 1.65 -5.96
N GLY A 333 34.37 1.15 -4.78
CA GLY A 333 34.81 1.96 -3.64
C GLY A 333 33.85 1.85 -2.45
N SER A 334 32.83 2.72 -2.40
CA SER A 334 31.83 2.67 -1.33
C SER A 334 30.47 3.20 -1.76
N VAL A 335 29.43 2.80 -1.03
CA VAL A 335 28.07 3.30 -1.16
C VAL A 335 27.54 3.75 0.19
N SER A 336 26.77 4.84 0.20
CA SER A 336 26.09 5.31 1.40
C SER A 336 24.78 4.53 1.57
N ALA A 337 24.51 4.00 2.76
CA ALA A 337 23.21 3.45 3.13
C ALA A 337 22.60 4.28 4.27
N VAL A 338 21.39 4.80 4.08
CA VAL A 338 20.73 5.74 4.99
C VAL A 338 19.44 5.13 5.52
N GLY A 339 19.28 5.10 6.85
CA GLY A 339 18.07 4.65 7.52
C GLY A 339 17.48 5.74 8.39
N PHE A 340 16.31 6.27 8.01
CA PHE A 340 15.57 7.23 8.83
C PHE A 340 14.92 6.54 10.03
N GLY A 341 15.24 6.99 11.24
CA GLY A 341 14.76 6.38 12.49
C GLY A 341 15.66 5.26 13.03
N PHE A 342 16.74 4.92 12.31
CA PHE A 342 17.64 3.82 12.67
C PHE A 342 18.80 4.23 13.59
N GLY A 343 18.82 5.45 14.15
CA GLY A 343 19.96 5.97 14.93
C GLY A 343 20.39 5.08 16.11
N VAL A 344 19.45 4.31 16.68
CA VAL A 344 19.70 3.36 17.77
C VAL A 344 20.66 2.23 17.37
N TRP A 345 20.64 1.80 16.10
CA TRP A 345 21.47 0.72 15.58
C TRP A 345 22.96 1.07 15.55
N ALA A 346 23.31 2.36 15.54
CA ALA A 346 24.71 2.78 15.56
C ALA A 346 25.47 2.32 16.82
N ALA A 347 24.76 1.98 17.91
CA ALA A 347 25.39 1.42 19.11
C ALA A 347 25.79 -0.07 18.96
N TRP A 348 25.22 -0.75 17.96
CA TRP A 348 25.35 -2.20 17.74
C TRP A 348 26.22 -2.54 16.53
N LEU A 349 26.63 -1.52 15.76
CA LEU A 349 27.39 -1.66 14.52
C LEU A 349 28.72 -0.91 14.65
N LYS A 350 29.80 -1.49 14.12
CA LYS A 350 31.11 -0.85 14.02
C LYS A 350 31.75 -1.05 12.65
N ALA A 351 32.72 -0.22 12.33
CA ALA A 351 33.56 -0.43 11.15
C ALA A 351 34.28 -1.79 11.25
N GLY A 352 34.33 -2.52 10.13
CA GLY A 352 34.83 -3.88 10.05
C GLY A 352 33.74 -4.96 10.14
N ASP A 353 32.56 -4.64 10.67
CA ASP A 353 31.44 -5.58 10.68
C ASP A 353 30.89 -5.82 9.27
N ARG A 354 30.19 -6.94 9.10
CA ARG A 354 29.39 -7.21 7.89
C ARG A 354 27.91 -7.12 8.23
N VAL A 355 27.18 -6.39 7.41
CA VAL A 355 25.74 -6.20 7.58
C VAL A 355 24.97 -6.76 6.39
N THR A 356 23.86 -7.41 6.69
CA THR A 356 22.82 -7.74 5.69
C THR A 356 21.66 -6.80 5.91
N LEU A 357 21.13 -6.22 4.85
CA LEU A 357 20.02 -5.27 4.94
C LEU A 357 19.06 -5.43 3.76
N LEU A 358 17.79 -5.09 3.98
CA LEU A 358 16.83 -4.81 2.92
C LEU A 358 16.80 -3.30 2.70
N GLY A 359 16.85 -2.90 1.43
CA GLY A 359 16.83 -1.49 1.08
C GLY A 359 16.38 -1.25 -0.35
N THR A 360 16.00 0.00 -0.63
CA THR A 360 15.66 0.41 -1.99
C THR A 360 16.87 1.13 -2.62
N PRO A 361 17.31 0.75 -3.83
CA PRO A 361 18.31 1.52 -4.59
C PRO A 361 17.81 2.94 -4.85
N ASP A 362 18.68 3.93 -4.65
CA ASP A 362 18.35 5.36 -4.79
C ASP A 362 19.56 6.12 -5.34
N ILE A 363 19.34 7.30 -5.91
CA ILE A 363 20.39 8.16 -6.46
C ILE A 363 20.40 9.46 -5.67
N ASN A 364 21.47 9.66 -4.90
CA ASN A 364 21.69 10.92 -4.21
C ASN A 364 22.30 11.93 -5.18
N GLU A 365 21.59 13.03 -5.40
CA GLU A 365 22.03 14.14 -6.23
C GLU A 365 22.33 15.37 -5.37
N TRP A 366 23.59 15.79 -5.35
CA TRP A 366 24.04 16.93 -4.57
C TRP A 366 25.05 17.77 -5.36
N ARG A 367 24.73 19.05 -5.58
CA ARG A 367 25.60 20.02 -6.30
C ARG A 367 26.13 19.49 -7.64
N GLY A 368 25.27 18.79 -8.39
CA GLY A 368 25.61 18.22 -9.70
C GLY A 368 26.38 16.88 -9.65
N SER A 369 26.70 16.36 -8.46
CA SER A 369 27.22 15.01 -8.30
C SER A 369 26.07 14.04 -8.03
N ARG A 370 26.03 12.94 -8.80
CA ARG A 370 25.05 11.86 -8.66
C ARG A 370 25.77 10.61 -8.20
N LEU A 371 25.34 10.06 -7.07
CA LEU A 371 25.98 8.90 -6.44
C LEU A 371 24.92 7.87 -6.04
N PRO A 372 25.19 6.57 -6.20
CA PRO A 372 24.38 5.51 -5.62
C PRO A 372 24.22 5.71 -4.11
N GLN A 373 22.99 5.57 -3.62
CA GLN A 373 22.64 5.51 -2.20
C GLN A 373 21.59 4.42 -1.92
N ILE A 374 21.76 3.65 -0.85
CA ILE A 374 20.75 2.68 -0.42
C ILE A 374 19.87 3.35 0.64
N GLN A 375 18.55 3.28 0.48
CA GLN A 375 17.62 3.63 1.56
C GLN A 375 17.30 2.37 2.35
N ILE A 376 17.74 2.31 3.60
CA ILE A 376 17.56 1.16 4.48
C ILE A 376 16.08 1.06 4.86
N ARG A 377 15.49 -0.11 4.62
CA ARG A 377 14.15 -0.48 5.07
C ARG A 377 14.21 -1.38 6.29
N GLU A 378 15.20 -2.26 6.35
CA GLU A 378 15.39 -3.21 7.43
C GLU A 378 16.87 -3.60 7.57
N LEU A 379 17.34 -3.77 8.79
CA LEU A 379 18.67 -4.32 9.10
C LEU A 379 18.46 -5.72 9.67
N LEU A 380 19.15 -6.70 9.13
CA LEU A 380 19.00 -8.09 9.57
C LEU A 380 20.02 -8.42 10.66
N LEU A 381 19.55 -9.10 11.70
CA LEU A 381 20.38 -9.56 12.80
C LEU A 381 21.20 -10.80 12.39
N PRO A 382 22.40 -10.99 12.98
CA PRO A 382 23.16 -12.23 12.78
C PRO A 382 22.33 -13.46 13.18
N GLY A 383 22.11 -14.37 12.23
CA GLY A 383 21.33 -15.59 12.45
C GLY A 383 19.88 -15.55 11.95
N GLU A 384 19.39 -14.41 11.47
CA GLU A 384 18.10 -14.37 10.76
C GLU A 384 18.21 -15.13 9.43
N GLU A 385 17.32 -16.10 9.24
CA GLU A 385 17.28 -16.93 8.03
C GLU A 385 16.65 -16.14 6.88
N VAL A 386 17.48 -15.72 5.93
CA VAL A 386 16.99 -15.23 4.64
C VAL A 386 16.81 -16.43 3.73
N THR A 387 15.56 -16.86 3.58
CA THR A 387 15.23 -17.88 2.58
C THR A 387 15.03 -17.19 1.24
N ALA A 388 16.02 -17.32 0.35
CA ALA A 388 15.83 -16.97 -1.04
C ALA A 388 14.84 -17.96 -1.67
N VAL A 389 13.59 -17.54 -1.85
CA VAL A 389 12.65 -18.25 -2.72
C VAL A 389 12.80 -17.61 -4.10
N PRO A 390 13.48 -18.24 -5.07
CA PRO A 390 13.71 -17.60 -6.36
C PRO A 390 12.39 -17.48 -7.10
N ALA A 391 11.82 -16.28 -7.15
CA ALA A 391 10.66 -15.99 -8.00
C ALA A 391 11.02 -16.00 -9.51
N LEU A 392 12.31 -15.98 -9.85
CA LEU A 392 12.81 -15.65 -11.20
C LEU A 392 13.83 -16.65 -11.79
N ALA A 393 14.13 -17.76 -11.11
CA ALA A 393 15.05 -18.77 -11.67
C ALA A 393 14.33 -19.55 -12.81
N GLY A 394 14.41 -19.04 -14.04
CA GLY A 394 13.82 -19.65 -15.22
C GLY A 394 13.27 -18.68 -16.27
N LEU A 395 13.16 -17.38 -15.97
CA LEU A 395 12.62 -16.41 -16.92
C LEU A 395 13.68 -15.95 -17.93
N THR A 396 13.70 -16.60 -19.09
CA THR A 396 14.14 -15.94 -20.32
C THR A 396 13.10 -14.88 -20.68
N VAL A 397 13.51 -13.62 -20.76
CA VAL A 397 12.66 -12.54 -21.30
C VAL A 397 12.50 -12.78 -22.80
N SER A 398 11.46 -13.50 -23.20
CA SER A 398 10.92 -13.39 -24.55
C SER A 398 9.97 -12.20 -24.60
N GLU A 399 9.99 -11.45 -25.69
CA GLU A 399 9.00 -10.40 -25.98
C GLU A 399 7.57 -10.89 -25.71
N PRO A 400 6.65 -10.04 -25.24
CA PRO A 400 5.29 -10.44 -24.94
C PRO A 400 4.58 -10.81 -26.25
N GLN A 401 4.49 -12.11 -26.54
CA GLN A 401 3.57 -12.60 -27.54
C GLN A 401 2.14 -12.49 -26.99
N ALA A 402 1.25 -11.95 -27.82
CA ALA A 402 -0.15 -11.70 -27.55
C ALA A 402 -0.88 -12.92 -26.96
N ALA A 403 -1.89 -12.63 -26.13
CA ALA A 403 -2.93 -13.52 -25.59
C ALA A 403 -2.77 -15.02 -25.94
N GLN A 404 -2.13 -15.79 -25.06
CA GLN A 404 -2.08 -17.24 -25.21
C GLN A 404 -3.48 -17.85 -25.05
N THR A 405 -3.96 -18.48 -26.12
CA THR A 405 -5.09 -19.41 -26.12
C THR A 405 -4.78 -20.60 -25.21
N LEU A 406 -5.75 -21.10 -24.43
CA LEU A 406 -5.58 -22.34 -23.65
C LEU A 406 -5.49 -23.55 -24.57
N SER A 407 -4.75 -24.59 -24.18
CA SER A 407 -4.68 -25.86 -24.89
C SER A 407 -5.17 -27.03 -24.01
N GLN A 408 -5.45 -28.18 -24.61
CA GLN A 408 -5.74 -29.41 -23.87
C GLN A 408 -4.62 -29.79 -22.88
N HIS A 409 -3.35 -29.53 -23.24
CA HIS A 409 -2.20 -29.77 -22.36
C HIS A 409 -2.25 -28.89 -21.11
N ASP A 410 -2.81 -27.68 -21.20
CA ASP A 410 -2.94 -26.76 -20.07
C ASP A 410 -3.99 -27.27 -19.07
N LEU A 411 -5.08 -27.88 -19.56
CA LEU A 411 -6.07 -28.54 -18.70
C LEU A 411 -5.45 -29.74 -17.95
N VAL A 412 -4.60 -30.52 -18.61
CA VAL A 412 -3.89 -31.64 -17.97
C VAL A 412 -2.94 -31.13 -16.86
N ARG A 413 -2.16 -30.09 -17.14
CA ARG A 413 -1.26 -29.44 -16.15
C ARG A 413 -2.03 -28.88 -14.97
N PHE A 414 -3.21 -28.32 -15.23
CA PHE A 414 -4.11 -27.84 -14.19
C PHE A 414 -4.49 -28.97 -13.22
N TRP A 415 -4.97 -30.10 -13.75
CA TRP A 415 -5.35 -31.26 -12.94
C TRP A 415 -4.18 -31.85 -12.14
N GLN A 416 -3.04 -32.10 -12.78
CA GLN A 416 -1.84 -32.65 -12.12
C GLN A 416 -1.26 -31.75 -11.02
N SER A 417 -1.58 -30.46 -11.05
CA SER A 417 -1.20 -29.52 -10.02
C SER A 417 -2.18 -29.55 -8.85
N LEU A 418 -3.46 -29.78 -9.14
CA LEU A 418 -4.55 -29.71 -8.18
C LEU A 418 -4.79 -31.03 -7.43
N GLU A 419 -4.70 -32.17 -8.11
CA GLU A 419 -5.01 -33.50 -7.57
C GLU A 419 -4.21 -33.86 -6.30
N PRO A 420 -2.89 -33.61 -6.20
CA PRO A 420 -2.14 -33.88 -4.96
C PRO A 420 -2.57 -33.00 -3.78
N MET A 421 -3.05 -31.78 -4.06
CA MET A 421 -3.50 -30.85 -3.01
C MET A 421 -4.84 -31.31 -2.45
N LEU A 422 -5.75 -31.76 -3.33
CA LEU A 422 -7.02 -32.36 -2.96
C LEU A 422 -6.85 -33.65 -2.13
N ALA A 423 -5.82 -34.45 -2.44
CA ALA A 423 -5.52 -35.69 -1.72
C ALA A 423 -4.97 -35.48 -0.28
N GLN A 424 -4.48 -34.27 0.04
CA GLN A 424 -3.97 -33.91 1.37
C GLN A 424 -5.02 -33.26 2.27
N ASP A 425 -6.30 -33.27 1.86
CA ASP A 425 -7.41 -32.61 2.55
C ASP A 425 -7.18 -31.08 2.71
N GLU A 426 -6.37 -30.46 1.82
CA GLU A 426 -6.28 -29.00 1.74
C GLU A 426 -7.60 -28.45 1.21
N SER A 427 -8.53 -28.19 2.12
CA SER A 427 -9.86 -27.74 1.78
C SER A 427 -9.90 -26.25 1.39
N LEU A 428 -8.81 -25.49 1.32
CA LEU A 428 -8.83 -24.03 1.06
C LEU A 428 -7.65 -23.62 0.17
N ILE A 429 -7.92 -23.33 -1.11
CA ILE A 429 -6.91 -22.87 -2.07
C ILE A 429 -7.40 -21.59 -2.74
N SER A 430 -6.64 -20.50 -2.58
CA SER A 430 -6.99 -19.25 -3.27
C SER A 430 -6.66 -19.29 -4.76
N ARG A 431 -7.45 -18.62 -5.60
CA ARG A 431 -7.18 -18.56 -7.06
C ARG A 431 -5.82 -17.98 -7.37
N LYS A 432 -5.37 -17.01 -6.58
CA LYS A 432 -4.01 -16.45 -6.67
C LYS A 432 -2.94 -17.45 -6.25
N ARG A 433 -3.19 -18.27 -5.22
CA ARG A 433 -2.29 -19.35 -4.80
C ARG A 433 -2.23 -20.43 -5.88
N LEU A 434 -3.37 -20.84 -6.43
CA LEU A 434 -3.46 -21.81 -7.53
C LEU A 434 -2.75 -21.30 -8.79
N LEU A 435 -2.97 -20.04 -9.17
CA LEU A 435 -2.27 -19.38 -10.27
C LEU A 435 -0.75 -19.40 -10.09
N ARG A 436 -0.26 -19.06 -8.88
CA ARG A 436 1.18 -19.11 -8.56
C ARG A 436 1.72 -20.53 -8.68
N ILE A 437 1.02 -21.52 -8.14
CA ILE A 437 1.43 -22.93 -8.20
C ILE A 437 1.47 -23.41 -9.66
N LEU A 438 0.45 -23.11 -10.45
CA LEU A 438 0.38 -23.52 -11.86
C LEU A 438 1.51 -22.93 -12.69
N ASN A 439 1.75 -21.62 -12.54
CA ASN A 439 2.81 -20.93 -13.28
C ASN A 439 4.21 -21.41 -12.87
N VAL A 440 4.43 -21.63 -11.56
CA VAL A 440 5.72 -22.10 -11.04
C VAL A 440 5.98 -23.57 -11.38
N LYS A 441 5.02 -24.47 -11.10
CA LYS A 441 5.20 -25.92 -11.26
C LYS A 441 5.33 -26.33 -12.73
N ASN A 442 4.61 -25.64 -13.62
CA ASN A 442 4.55 -26.01 -15.03
C ASN A 442 5.36 -25.08 -15.94
N ASN A 443 6.08 -24.09 -15.37
CA ASN A 443 6.82 -23.07 -16.12
C ASN A 443 5.96 -22.39 -17.20
N CYS A 444 4.76 -21.93 -16.79
CA CYS A 444 3.75 -21.34 -17.66
C CYS A 444 3.43 -19.89 -17.23
N ALA A 445 2.81 -19.11 -18.11
CA ALA A 445 2.41 -17.73 -17.85
C ALA A 445 0.89 -17.54 -17.92
N TYR A 446 0.14 -18.37 -17.20
CA TYR A 446 -1.31 -18.21 -17.12
C TYR A 446 -1.69 -16.90 -16.43
N THR A 447 -2.84 -16.37 -16.80
CA THR A 447 -3.53 -15.25 -16.17
C THR A 447 -4.57 -15.77 -15.19
N LEU A 448 -5.02 -14.93 -14.25
CA LEU A 448 -6.09 -15.28 -13.33
C LEU A 448 -7.36 -15.74 -14.08
N LYS A 449 -7.70 -15.06 -15.18
CA LYS A 449 -8.85 -15.40 -16.03
C LYS A 449 -8.73 -16.78 -16.69
N GLN A 450 -7.53 -17.18 -17.08
CA GLN A 450 -7.26 -18.53 -17.62
C GLN A 450 -7.41 -19.59 -16.52
N VAL A 451 -6.93 -19.32 -15.31
CA VAL A 451 -7.11 -20.20 -14.15
C VAL A 451 -8.59 -20.33 -13.78
N GLU A 452 -9.35 -19.24 -13.83
CA GLU A 452 -10.81 -19.27 -13.64
C GLU A 452 -11.50 -20.12 -14.71
N SER A 453 -11.10 -19.95 -15.97
CA SER A 453 -11.65 -20.73 -17.09
C SER A 453 -11.38 -22.23 -16.93
N MET A 454 -10.16 -22.61 -16.56
CA MET A 454 -9.81 -24.01 -16.28
C MET A 454 -10.60 -24.53 -15.07
N HIS A 455 -10.64 -23.75 -13.99
CA HIS A 455 -11.42 -24.10 -12.80
C HIS A 455 -12.90 -24.36 -13.12
N ASP A 456 -13.55 -23.48 -13.90
CA ASP A 456 -14.95 -23.65 -14.29
C ASP A 456 -15.17 -24.91 -15.14
N ILE A 457 -14.25 -25.24 -16.05
CA ILE A 457 -14.26 -26.51 -16.82
C ILE A 457 -14.25 -27.73 -15.88
N PHE A 458 -13.32 -27.77 -14.93
CA PHE A 458 -13.20 -28.90 -14.00
C PHE A 458 -14.39 -29.00 -13.02
N ARG A 459 -14.98 -27.85 -12.65
CA ARG A 459 -16.20 -27.79 -11.81
C ARG A 459 -17.42 -28.31 -12.57
N GLU A 460 -17.62 -27.86 -13.80
CA GLU A 460 -18.73 -28.30 -14.66
C GLU A 460 -18.64 -29.79 -14.98
N ALA A 461 -17.41 -30.32 -15.09
CA ALA A 461 -17.13 -31.75 -15.22
C ALA A 461 -17.38 -32.56 -13.92
N GLY A 462 -17.71 -31.91 -12.80
CA GLY A 462 -17.96 -32.57 -11.51
C GLY A 462 -16.71 -33.11 -10.83
N LEU A 463 -15.51 -32.76 -11.30
CA LEU A 463 -14.24 -33.23 -10.74
C LEU A 463 -13.83 -32.47 -9.49
N ILE A 464 -14.28 -31.23 -9.36
CA ILE A 464 -14.08 -30.39 -8.17
C ILE A 464 -15.41 -29.78 -7.73
N GLN A 465 -15.63 -29.75 -6.41
CA GLN A 465 -16.77 -29.05 -5.81
C GLN A 465 -16.31 -27.78 -5.12
N ARG A 466 -17.15 -26.74 -5.16
CA ARG A 466 -16.93 -25.45 -4.49
C ARG A 466 -17.77 -25.39 -3.22
N HIS A 467 -17.14 -25.17 -2.07
CA HIS A 467 -17.84 -24.74 -0.86
C HIS A 467 -17.46 -23.29 -0.53
N GLY A 468 -18.34 -22.32 -0.80
CA GLY A 468 -18.09 -20.91 -0.48
C GLY A 468 -18.90 -19.95 -1.36
N SER A 469 -19.42 -18.89 -0.75
CA SER A 469 -20.13 -17.79 -1.43
C SER A 469 -19.16 -16.70 -1.86
N LEU A 470 -19.57 -15.93 -2.87
CA LEU A 470 -18.89 -14.86 -3.62
C LEU A 470 -17.97 -13.92 -2.81
N ASP A 471 -16.94 -13.43 -3.52
CA ASP A 471 -15.99 -12.34 -3.23
C ASP A 471 -14.72 -12.62 -2.43
N ASP A 472 -14.60 -13.76 -1.75
CA ASP A 472 -13.33 -14.16 -1.14
C ASP A 472 -12.50 -15.02 -2.09
N GLU A 473 -11.21 -14.68 -2.19
CA GLU A 473 -10.24 -15.26 -3.13
C GLU A 473 -9.98 -16.76 -2.91
N ILE A 474 -10.69 -17.43 -1.99
CA ILE A 474 -10.39 -18.76 -1.47
C ILE A 474 -11.47 -19.75 -1.92
N ASP A 475 -11.11 -20.69 -2.78
CA ASP A 475 -11.98 -21.79 -3.21
C ASP A 475 -11.75 -23.00 -2.27
N ILE A 476 -12.82 -23.54 -1.68
CA ILE A 476 -12.76 -24.83 -0.98
C ILE A 476 -12.98 -25.93 -1.98
N LEU A 477 -11.90 -26.64 -2.31
CA LEU A 477 -11.90 -27.69 -3.32
C LEU A 477 -11.92 -29.07 -2.64
N SER A 478 -12.87 -29.91 -3.04
CA SER A 478 -12.93 -31.32 -2.66
C SER A 478 -13.04 -32.17 -3.92
N GLN A 479 -12.51 -33.40 -3.91
CA GLN A 479 -12.70 -34.33 -5.03
C GLN A 479 -14.17 -34.70 -5.14
N GLY A 480 -14.75 -34.54 -6.33
CA GLY A 480 -16.02 -35.18 -6.67
C GLY A 480 -15.87 -36.71 -6.78
N ARG A 481 -16.96 -37.46 -6.98
CA ARG A 481 -16.91 -38.92 -7.21
C ARG A 481 -16.56 -39.20 -8.67
N PRO A 482 -15.34 -39.64 -9.05
CA PRO A 482 -15.02 -39.92 -10.43
C PRO A 482 -15.05 -41.44 -10.63
N ASP A 483 -16.24 -42.04 -10.56
CA ASP A 483 -16.41 -43.47 -10.87
C ASP A 483 -16.57 -43.69 -12.40
N GLU A 484 -16.62 -42.61 -13.20
CA GLU A 484 -16.78 -42.62 -14.65
C GLU A 484 -15.81 -41.67 -15.37
N ARG A 485 -15.44 -42.00 -16.62
CA ARG A 485 -14.61 -41.14 -17.47
C ARG A 485 -15.39 -39.90 -17.91
N VAL A 486 -14.92 -38.71 -17.57
CA VAL A 486 -15.56 -37.43 -17.94
C VAL A 486 -14.83 -36.76 -19.11
N LYS A 487 -15.58 -36.27 -20.10
CA LYS A 487 -15.04 -35.47 -21.20
C LYS A 487 -15.11 -33.97 -20.88
N LEU A 488 -13.95 -33.34 -20.72
CA LEU A 488 -13.86 -31.89 -20.41
C LEU A 488 -14.37 -31.01 -21.57
N SER A 489 -14.29 -31.50 -22.81
CA SER A 489 -14.80 -30.81 -24.02
C SER A 489 -16.29 -30.53 -23.99
N ASP A 490 -17.05 -31.30 -23.21
CA ASP A 490 -18.52 -31.25 -23.20
C ASP A 490 -19.05 -30.21 -22.20
N THR A 491 -18.15 -29.57 -21.44
CA THR A 491 -18.49 -28.50 -20.49
C THR A 491 -18.84 -27.20 -21.23
N VAL A 492 -19.77 -26.42 -20.67
CA VAL A 492 -20.26 -25.17 -21.25
C VAL A 492 -19.11 -24.18 -21.43
N THR A 493 -18.25 -24.07 -20.41
CA THR A 493 -17.09 -23.17 -20.46
C THR A 493 -16.08 -23.60 -21.54
N ALA A 494 -15.80 -24.89 -21.70
CA ALA A 494 -14.91 -25.37 -22.77
C ALA A 494 -15.50 -25.07 -24.15
N GLN A 495 -16.80 -25.33 -24.37
CA GLN A 495 -17.47 -25.06 -25.65
C GLN A 495 -17.46 -23.57 -26.03
N GLN A 496 -17.70 -22.68 -25.05
CA GLN A 496 -17.64 -21.24 -25.27
C GLN A 496 -16.22 -20.75 -25.61
N LEU A 497 -15.19 -21.31 -24.97
CA LEU A 497 -13.81 -20.98 -25.26
C LEU A 497 -13.38 -21.51 -26.63
N MET A 498 -13.74 -22.74 -26.99
CA MET A 498 -13.47 -23.30 -28.31
C MET A 498 -14.12 -22.46 -29.42
N ALA A 499 -15.39 -22.06 -29.25
CA ALA A 499 -16.10 -21.22 -30.23
C ALA A 499 -15.47 -19.84 -30.44
N ARG A 500 -14.73 -19.32 -29.45
CA ARG A 500 -14.05 -18.02 -29.50
C ARG A 500 -12.56 -18.12 -29.83
N GLY A 501 -12.06 -19.32 -30.15
CA GLY A 501 -10.62 -19.57 -30.35
C GLY A 501 -9.78 -19.36 -29.07
N GLY A 502 -10.42 -19.45 -27.91
CA GLY A 502 -9.83 -19.32 -26.57
C GLY A 502 -9.40 -20.64 -25.93
N LEU A 503 -9.76 -21.79 -26.53
CA LEU A 503 -9.29 -23.13 -26.18
C LEU A 503 -9.02 -23.96 -27.46
N ILE A 504 -7.82 -24.52 -27.59
CA ILE A 504 -7.43 -25.48 -28.62
C ILE A 504 -7.50 -26.88 -28.00
N TYR A 505 -8.47 -27.68 -28.45
CA TYR A 505 -8.72 -29.03 -27.95
C TYR A 505 -8.61 -30.01 -29.12
N GLU A 506 -7.70 -30.98 -29.05
CA GLU A 506 -7.57 -31.98 -30.11
C GLU A 506 -8.65 -33.05 -29.91
N SER A 507 -9.47 -33.30 -30.92
CA SER A 507 -10.68 -34.10 -30.79
C SER A 507 -10.46 -35.61 -30.56
N ASP A 508 -9.22 -36.09 -30.43
CA ASP A 508 -8.92 -37.53 -30.52
C ASP A 508 -7.73 -38.02 -29.66
N ASN A 509 -7.71 -37.71 -28.35
CA ASN A 509 -6.99 -38.59 -27.42
C ASN A 509 -7.64 -38.65 -26.03
N ARG A 510 -7.88 -39.89 -25.61
CA ARG A 510 -8.71 -40.33 -24.48
C ARG A 510 -8.25 -39.86 -23.11
#